data_AF-A0A8K0NEE1-F1
#
_entry.id   AF-A0A8K0NEE1-F1
#
_cell.length_a   1.000
_cell.length_b   1.000
_cell.length_c   1.000
_cell.angle_alpha   90.00
_cell.angle_beta   90.00
_cell.angle_gamma   90.00
#
_symmetry.space_group_name_H-M   'P 1'
#
loop_
_entity.id
_entity.type
_entity.pdbx_description
1 polymer ?
#
loop_
_entity_poly.entity_id
_entity_poly.type
_entity_poly.pdbx_seq_one_letter_code
_entity_poly.pdbx_strand_id
1 'polypeptide(L)'
;MKSFGNAVRTAPRVRASLARSTRCWNASVAAAQRSGMRCASSSSSSASSSPKAEIQKTHLYDLHVARGGKMVPFADYSLPVQYTSASIADSHHFTRKHASLFDVSHMVQHIFQGPQAAAFLERLTPSDWKSQGLMQSKLTTLLWPESGGIVDDCVITRLGVDVFFAVTNGACFEKDCRYLDEQMRRYGTDVQWSRQERGAGLVALQGPRAAEILNEALAEDGGENRVNLDRLYFGSSAFARLRYSEGGKPRTTDPVLITRGGYTGEDGFEISFGAQTPVPGETTALVAESLLEMAGPERLQLAGLGARDSL
;
A
#
# COMPACT_ATOMS: atom_id res chain seq x y z
N MET A 1 36.23 -33.21 36.79
CA MET A 1 36.49 -32.75 38.17
C MET A 1 36.33 -31.24 38.20
N LYS A 2 35.42 -30.76 39.07
CA LYS A 2 35.26 -29.38 39.61
C LYS A 2 34.94 -28.29 38.55
N SER A 3 33.70 -27.81 38.39
CA SER A 3 32.77 -27.15 39.33
C SER A 3 33.43 -26.02 40.12
N PHE A 4 33.04 -24.78 39.83
CA PHE A 4 32.78 -23.74 40.83
C PHE A 4 31.72 -22.78 40.30
N GLY A 5 30.51 -22.92 40.85
CA GLY A 5 29.54 -21.83 40.89
C GLY A 5 29.80 -20.93 42.10
N ASN A 6 29.23 -19.73 42.03
CA ASN A 6 28.67 -18.94 43.12
C ASN A 6 28.32 -17.58 42.48
N ALA A 7 27.21 -16.90 42.74
CA ALA A 7 26.13 -16.98 43.71
C ALA A 7 25.66 -15.52 43.81
N VAL A 8 24.35 -15.35 43.69
CA VAL A 8 23.56 -14.13 43.86
C VAL A 8 23.90 -13.37 45.15
N ARG A 9 23.93 -12.04 45.10
CA ARG A 9 23.72 -11.18 46.28
C ARG A 9 22.71 -10.08 45.96
N THR A 10 21.57 -10.15 46.64
CA THR A 10 20.50 -9.16 46.71
C THR A 10 20.60 -8.32 47.99
N ALA A 11 20.16 -7.06 47.93
CA ALA A 11 19.47 -6.22 48.93
C ALA A 11 20.07 -4.80 49.05
N PRO A 12 19.34 -3.76 49.55
CA PRO A 12 17.90 -3.65 49.82
C PRO A 12 17.20 -2.44 49.15
N ARG A 13 15.87 -2.46 49.19
CA ARG A 13 14.95 -1.35 48.86
C ARG A 13 15.04 -0.22 49.89
N VAL A 14 15.03 1.03 49.43
CA VAL A 14 14.62 2.18 50.25
C VAL A 14 13.37 2.80 49.61
N ARG A 15 12.25 2.69 50.32
CA ARG A 15 11.03 3.46 50.11
C ARG A 15 11.20 4.81 50.80
N ALA A 16 10.97 5.91 50.10
CA ALA A 16 10.63 7.19 50.70
C ALA A 16 9.24 7.60 50.22
N SER A 17 8.26 7.48 51.13
CA SER A 17 6.96 8.12 51.02
C SER A 17 7.08 9.55 51.53
N LEU A 18 6.51 10.54 50.85
CA LEU A 18 6.04 11.75 51.52
C LEU A 18 4.71 12.24 50.92
N ALA A 19 3.86 12.74 51.81
CA ALA A 19 2.43 12.89 51.61
C ALA A 19 2.03 14.17 50.85
N ARG A 20 0.90 14.05 50.14
CA ARG A 20 -0.23 15.00 49.99
C ARG A 20 0.03 16.50 50.22
N SER A 21 -0.36 17.30 49.23
CA SER A 21 -1.00 18.59 49.46
C SER A 21 -2.16 18.79 48.48
N THR A 22 -3.37 18.53 48.95
CA THR A 22 -4.64 18.97 48.34
C THR A 22 -4.89 20.42 48.74
N ARG A 23 -5.10 21.32 47.77
CA ARG A 23 -5.82 22.57 48.01
C ARG A 23 -7.02 22.64 47.08
N CYS A 24 -8.16 22.29 47.66
CA CYS A 24 -9.48 22.72 47.22
C CYS A 24 -9.58 24.23 47.42
N TRP A 25 -10.12 24.93 46.42
CA TRP A 25 -10.68 26.28 46.60
C TRP A 25 -12.16 26.20 46.24
N ASN A 26 -12.99 26.22 47.27
CA ASN A 26 -14.41 26.57 47.20
C ASN A 26 -14.54 27.99 47.77
N ALA A 27 -15.15 28.88 46.98
CA ALA A 27 -15.87 30.06 47.46
C ALA A 27 -16.79 30.47 46.30
N SER A 28 -18.09 30.21 46.35
CA SER A 28 -19.15 30.90 47.10
C SER A 28 -19.98 31.74 46.14
N VAL A 29 -21.26 31.42 46.16
CA VAL A 29 -22.37 31.96 45.37
C VAL A 29 -22.68 33.39 45.80
N ALA A 30 -22.89 34.29 44.83
CA ALA A 30 -23.67 35.50 45.04
C ALA A 30 -24.60 35.69 43.83
N ALA A 31 -25.90 35.59 44.09
CA ALA A 31 -26.96 35.83 43.14
C ALA A 31 -27.20 37.34 43.00
N ALA A 32 -27.32 37.83 41.77
CA ALA A 32 -27.92 39.12 41.46
C ALA A 32 -28.70 39.01 40.15
N GLN A 33 -30.02 39.02 40.26
CA GLN A 33 -30.94 39.25 39.14
C GLN A 33 -30.99 40.76 38.84
N ARG A 34 -30.90 41.15 37.57
CA ARG A 34 -32.01 41.77 36.81
C ARG A 34 -31.58 42.36 35.45
N SER A 35 -32.53 42.20 34.52
CA SER A 35 -32.88 43.02 33.36
C SER A 35 -31.90 43.19 32.19
N GLY A 36 -32.25 42.53 31.08
CA GLY A 36 -32.68 43.23 29.87
C GLY A 36 -31.60 43.75 28.94
N MET A 37 -31.30 43.00 27.87
CA MET A 37 -31.19 43.48 26.49
C MET A 37 -31.02 42.28 25.56
N ARG A 38 -31.99 42.05 24.67
CA ARG A 38 -31.86 41.08 23.57
C ARG A 38 -31.02 41.75 22.49
N CYS A 39 -29.73 41.42 22.42
CA CYS A 39 -28.94 41.65 21.22
C CYS A 39 -29.07 40.39 20.35
N ALA A 40 -29.83 40.49 19.26
CA ALA A 40 -29.80 39.50 18.20
C ALA A 40 -28.51 39.73 17.39
N SER A 41 -27.46 38.96 17.68
CA SER A 41 -26.30 38.85 16.80
C SER A 41 -26.55 37.68 15.84
N SER A 42 -26.77 38.04 14.58
CA SER A 42 -26.72 37.14 13.44
C SER A 42 -25.30 36.59 13.30
N SER A 43 -25.04 35.39 13.84
CA SER A 43 -23.86 34.63 13.48
C SER A 43 -24.12 33.92 12.15
N SER A 44 -23.90 34.63 11.04
CA SER A 44 -23.65 34.00 9.76
C SER A 44 -22.35 33.20 9.89
N SER A 45 -22.46 31.90 10.20
CA SER A 45 -21.36 30.97 10.10
C SER A 45 -21.00 30.83 8.63
N SER A 46 -20.09 31.68 8.15
CA SER A 46 -19.39 31.47 6.90
C SER A 46 -18.55 30.22 7.07
N ALA A 47 -19.11 29.08 6.70
CA ALA A 47 -18.35 27.88 6.46
C ALA A 47 -17.29 28.23 5.42
N SER A 48 -16.05 28.40 5.87
CA SER A 48 -14.91 28.50 4.98
C SER A 48 -14.79 27.14 4.30
N SER A 49 -15.41 27.00 3.14
CA SER A 49 -15.15 25.89 2.24
C SER A 49 -13.73 26.06 1.73
N SER A 50 -12.77 25.45 2.43
CA SER A 50 -11.53 25.07 1.78
C SER A 50 -11.90 24.37 0.47
N PRO A 51 -11.30 24.73 -0.67
CA PRO A 51 -11.59 24.05 -1.92
C PRO A 51 -11.37 22.55 -1.69
N LYS A 52 -12.43 21.75 -1.89
CA LYS A 52 -12.31 20.29 -1.90
C LYS A 52 -11.26 19.97 -2.94
N ALA A 53 -10.12 19.42 -2.52
CA ALA A 53 -9.09 18.99 -3.45
C ALA A 53 -9.73 18.10 -4.52
N GLU A 54 -9.39 18.34 -5.78
CA GLU A 54 -9.95 17.58 -6.90
C GLU A 54 -9.56 16.11 -6.74
N ILE A 55 -10.56 15.23 -6.73
CA ILE A 55 -10.36 13.79 -6.59
C ILE A 55 -9.59 13.29 -7.82
N GLN A 56 -8.48 12.59 -7.59
CA GLN A 56 -7.61 12.07 -8.63
C GLN A 56 -8.23 10.87 -9.34
N LYS A 57 -7.70 10.56 -10.52
CA LYS A 57 -8.10 9.40 -11.33
C LYS A 57 -6.89 8.52 -11.57
N THR A 58 -7.07 7.21 -11.46
CA THR A 58 -6.05 6.25 -11.90
C THR A 58 -6.08 6.15 -13.43
N HIS A 59 -5.06 5.54 -14.02
CA HIS A 59 -5.05 5.26 -15.45
C HIS A 59 -6.17 4.30 -15.89
N LEU A 60 -6.76 3.54 -14.96
CA LEU A 60 -7.88 2.63 -15.23
C LEU A 60 -9.26 3.31 -15.06
N TYR A 61 -9.32 4.60 -14.73
CA TYR A 61 -10.58 5.28 -14.45
C TYR A 61 -11.62 5.12 -15.58
N ASP A 62 -11.22 5.38 -16.83
CA ASP A 62 -12.15 5.30 -17.97
C ASP A 62 -12.61 3.86 -18.23
N LEU A 63 -11.72 2.87 -18.06
CA LEU A 63 -12.06 1.45 -18.09
C LEU A 63 -13.11 1.12 -17.01
N HIS A 64 -12.93 1.61 -15.79
CA HIS A 64 -13.89 1.36 -14.70
C HIS A 64 -15.26 1.93 -15.03
N VAL A 65 -15.33 3.17 -15.53
CA VAL A 65 -16.59 3.80 -15.94
C VAL A 65 -17.24 3.02 -17.08
N ALA A 66 -16.48 2.64 -18.11
CA ALA A 66 -16.97 1.86 -19.24
C ALA A 66 -17.51 0.48 -18.83
N ARG A 67 -16.96 -0.11 -17.77
CA ARG A 67 -17.39 -1.40 -17.20
C ARG A 67 -18.48 -1.26 -16.13
N GLY A 68 -19.08 -0.08 -15.98
CA GLY A 68 -20.19 0.16 -15.05
C GLY A 68 -19.74 0.23 -13.58
N GLY A 69 -18.51 0.68 -13.32
CA GLY A 69 -17.99 0.91 -11.98
C GLY A 69 -18.77 1.99 -11.24
N LYS A 70 -19.23 1.68 -10.03
CA LYS A 70 -19.78 2.67 -9.11
C LYS A 70 -18.63 3.39 -8.42
N MET A 71 -18.24 4.54 -8.98
CA MET A 71 -17.07 5.29 -8.54
C MET A 71 -17.32 6.04 -7.22
N VAL A 72 -16.39 5.93 -6.27
CA VAL A 72 -16.43 6.59 -4.96
C VAL A 72 -15.07 7.20 -4.61
N PRO A 73 -15.01 8.26 -3.79
CA PRO A 73 -13.76 8.77 -3.26
C PRO A 73 -13.11 7.75 -2.29
N PHE A 74 -11.85 7.40 -2.53
CA PHE A 74 -11.03 6.56 -1.68
C PHE A 74 -9.55 6.93 -1.84
N ALA A 75 -8.85 7.24 -0.73
CA ALA A 75 -7.44 7.62 -0.74
C ALA A 75 -7.08 8.74 -1.75
N ASP A 76 -7.93 9.77 -1.84
CA ASP A 76 -7.92 10.86 -2.84
C ASP A 76 -8.16 10.46 -4.30
N TYR A 77 -8.45 9.19 -4.59
CA TYR A 77 -8.79 8.72 -5.93
C TYR A 77 -10.29 8.44 -6.07
N SER A 78 -10.78 8.49 -7.31
CA SER A 78 -12.09 8.01 -7.68
C SER A 78 -11.96 6.56 -8.14
N LEU A 79 -12.43 5.61 -7.31
CA LEU A 79 -12.25 4.17 -7.51
C LEU A 79 -13.60 3.43 -7.43
N PRO A 80 -13.74 2.29 -8.13
CA PRO A 80 -14.99 1.54 -8.12
C PRO A 80 -15.16 0.78 -6.80
N VAL A 81 -16.27 1.02 -6.10
CA VAL A 81 -16.63 0.19 -4.93
C VAL A 81 -17.19 -1.17 -5.35
N GLN A 82 -17.91 -1.21 -6.47
CA GLN A 82 -18.48 -2.39 -7.10
C GLN A 82 -18.77 -2.07 -8.58
N TYR A 83 -19.10 -3.08 -9.39
CA TYR A 83 -19.53 -2.93 -10.79
C TYR A 83 -21.02 -3.29 -10.93
N THR A 84 -21.71 -2.72 -11.91
CA THR A 84 -23.16 -2.98 -12.11
C THR A 84 -23.48 -4.43 -12.45
N SER A 85 -22.51 -5.20 -12.95
CA SER A 85 -22.68 -6.61 -13.33
C SER A 85 -22.76 -7.57 -12.14
N ALA A 86 -22.32 -7.18 -10.94
CA ALA A 86 -22.21 -8.08 -9.79
C ALA A 86 -22.37 -7.32 -8.46
N SER A 87 -23.01 -7.94 -7.46
CA SER A 87 -22.97 -7.41 -6.10
C SER A 87 -21.58 -7.60 -5.47
N ILE A 88 -21.31 -6.93 -4.34
CA ILE A 88 -20.07 -7.13 -3.57
C ILE A 88 -19.87 -8.61 -3.20
N ALA A 89 -20.94 -9.28 -2.77
CA ALA A 89 -20.90 -10.70 -2.41
C ALA A 89 -20.62 -11.59 -3.62
N ASP A 90 -21.21 -11.29 -4.78
CA ASP A 90 -20.94 -12.03 -6.01
C ASP A 90 -19.49 -11.88 -6.45
N SER A 91 -18.93 -10.66 -6.42
CA SER A 91 -17.51 -10.42 -6.73
C SER A 91 -16.56 -11.11 -5.74
N HIS A 92 -16.90 -11.13 -4.44
CA HIS A 92 -16.15 -11.90 -3.45
C HIS A 92 -16.12 -13.39 -3.83
N HIS A 93 -17.29 -14.00 -4.04
CA HIS A 93 -17.38 -15.41 -4.39
C HIS A 93 -16.75 -15.73 -5.74
N PHE A 94 -16.80 -14.79 -6.69
CA PHE A 94 -16.12 -14.93 -7.97
C PHE A 94 -14.60 -14.99 -7.78
N THR A 95 -14.03 -14.07 -6.99
CA THR A 95 -12.59 -14.05 -6.69
C THR A 95 -12.13 -15.38 -6.06
N ARG A 96 -12.92 -15.94 -5.13
CA ARG A 96 -12.66 -17.25 -4.49
C ARG A 96 -12.67 -18.44 -5.45
N LYS A 97 -13.42 -18.37 -6.56
CA LYS A 97 -13.63 -19.48 -7.49
C LYS A 97 -12.83 -19.35 -8.79
N HIS A 98 -12.51 -18.13 -9.20
CA HIS A 98 -11.93 -17.79 -10.50
C HIS A 98 -10.72 -16.87 -10.32
N ALA A 99 -10.68 -15.70 -10.97
CA ALA A 99 -9.76 -14.63 -10.66
C ALA A 99 -10.43 -13.28 -10.83
N SER A 100 -10.00 -12.29 -10.06
CA SER A 100 -10.41 -10.91 -10.18
C SER A 100 -9.23 -9.98 -10.33
N LEU A 101 -9.42 -8.94 -11.13
CA LEU A 101 -8.45 -7.86 -11.32
C LEU A 101 -8.90 -6.64 -10.50
N PHE A 102 -8.04 -6.21 -9.59
CA PHE A 102 -8.24 -5.04 -8.75
C PHE A 102 -7.31 -3.91 -9.17
N ASP A 103 -7.86 -2.70 -9.29
CA ASP A 103 -7.06 -1.49 -9.41
C ASP A 103 -6.58 -1.03 -8.03
N VAL A 104 -5.29 -1.21 -7.79
CA VAL A 104 -4.62 -0.80 -6.55
C VAL A 104 -3.61 0.32 -6.80
N SER A 105 -3.75 1.06 -7.91
CA SER A 105 -2.83 2.14 -8.32
C SER A 105 -2.88 3.37 -7.39
N HIS A 106 -3.81 3.39 -6.44
CA HIS A 106 -3.84 4.39 -5.36
C HIS A 106 -2.79 4.12 -4.28
N MET A 107 -2.32 2.87 -4.16
CA MET A 107 -1.18 2.51 -3.31
C MET A 107 0.06 3.19 -3.85
N VAL A 108 1.09 3.31 -3.02
CA VAL A 108 2.20 4.16 -3.41
C VAL A 108 3.56 3.52 -3.29
N GLN A 109 4.33 3.75 -4.35
CA GLN A 109 5.46 2.93 -4.75
C GLN A 109 6.75 3.73 -4.57
N HIS A 110 7.62 3.29 -3.67
CA HIS A 110 8.87 3.94 -3.30
C HIS A 110 10.06 3.10 -3.77
N ILE A 111 11.16 3.78 -4.07
CA ILE A 111 12.46 3.15 -4.31
C ILE A 111 13.45 3.72 -3.30
N PHE A 112 14.11 2.84 -2.57
CA PHE A 112 15.26 3.16 -1.72
C PHE A 112 16.50 2.53 -2.33
N GLN A 113 17.53 3.34 -2.58
CA GLN A 113 18.73 2.91 -3.26
C GLN A 113 19.99 3.42 -2.56
N GLY A 114 21.02 2.58 -2.49
CA GLY A 114 22.34 2.95 -1.99
C GLY A 114 22.85 1.96 -0.93
N PRO A 115 24.16 1.97 -0.65
CA PRO A 115 24.82 0.96 0.18
C PRO A 115 24.29 0.91 1.62
N GLN A 116 23.62 1.97 2.08
CA GLN A 116 23.02 2.03 3.40
C GLN A 116 21.49 1.77 3.40
N ALA A 117 20.86 1.47 2.26
CA ALA A 117 19.42 1.35 2.15
C ALA A 117 18.84 0.25 3.08
N ALA A 118 19.51 -0.90 3.19
CA ALA A 118 19.10 -1.97 4.09
C ALA A 118 19.17 -1.53 5.57
N ALA A 119 20.25 -0.87 5.97
CA ALA A 119 20.44 -0.38 7.34
C ALA A 119 19.46 0.75 7.69
N PHE A 120 19.16 1.62 6.73
CA PHE A 120 18.13 2.64 6.87
C PHE A 120 16.75 2.01 7.09
N LEU A 121 16.35 1.04 6.26
CA LEU A 121 15.06 0.36 6.40
C LEU A 121 14.97 -0.46 7.70
N GLU A 122 16.08 -1.05 8.16
CA GLU A 122 16.17 -1.75 9.46
C GLU A 122 15.96 -0.80 10.66
N ARG A 123 16.25 0.50 10.49
CA ARG A 123 15.94 1.52 11.52
C ARG A 123 14.46 1.87 11.58
N LEU A 124 13.75 1.73 10.46
CA LEU A 124 12.35 2.13 10.33
C LEU A 124 11.37 0.97 10.50
N THR A 125 11.85 -0.27 10.44
CA THR A 125 11.00 -1.46 10.39
C THR A 125 11.55 -2.55 11.32
N PRO A 126 10.72 -3.48 11.79
CA PRO A 126 11.18 -4.60 12.63
C PRO A 126 11.82 -5.74 11.83
N SER A 127 12.12 -5.53 10.55
CA SER A 127 12.53 -6.57 9.60
C SER A 127 14.02 -6.50 9.26
N ASP A 128 14.67 -7.66 9.15
CA ASP A 128 16.04 -7.79 8.63
C ASP A 128 16.04 -7.72 7.09
N TRP A 129 16.69 -6.69 6.54
CA TRP A 129 16.79 -6.46 5.10
C TRP A 129 18.14 -6.86 4.53
N LYS A 130 19.20 -6.89 5.35
CA LYS A 130 20.54 -7.32 4.91
C LYS A 130 20.59 -8.78 4.52
N SER A 131 19.91 -9.65 5.27
CA SER A 131 19.90 -11.10 5.00
C SER A 131 18.84 -11.53 3.97
N GLN A 132 17.91 -10.64 3.62
CA GLN A 132 16.83 -10.95 2.69
C GLN A 132 17.38 -11.33 1.30
N GLY A 133 16.86 -12.43 0.73
CA GLY A 133 17.20 -12.83 -0.64
C GLY A 133 16.79 -11.77 -1.65
N LEU A 134 17.50 -11.73 -2.79
CA LEU A 134 17.09 -10.91 -3.92
C LEU A 134 15.73 -11.38 -4.45
N MET A 135 14.95 -10.43 -4.95
CA MET A 135 13.62 -10.64 -5.47
C MET A 135 12.68 -11.36 -4.49
N GLN A 136 12.88 -11.11 -3.20
CA GLN A 136 11.97 -11.52 -2.14
C GLN A 136 11.34 -10.29 -1.52
N SER A 137 10.11 -10.45 -1.03
CA SER A 137 9.32 -9.43 -0.36
C SER A 137 8.88 -9.88 1.03
N LYS A 138 8.63 -8.91 1.91
CA LYS A 138 8.05 -9.13 3.24
C LYS A 138 6.99 -8.09 3.52
N LEU A 139 5.88 -8.52 4.12
CA LEU A 139 5.00 -7.62 4.86
C LEU A 139 5.72 -7.17 6.12
N THR A 140 5.70 -5.88 6.38
CA THR A 140 6.35 -5.24 7.52
C THR A 140 5.57 -3.99 7.92
N THR A 141 6.05 -3.29 8.95
CA THR A 141 5.50 -1.99 9.36
C THR A 141 6.60 -0.95 9.45
N LEU A 142 6.31 0.28 9.05
CA LEU A 142 7.05 1.47 9.44
C LEU A 142 6.73 1.78 10.91
N LEU A 143 7.74 2.04 11.72
CA LEU A 143 7.60 2.25 13.16
C LEU A 143 8.07 3.65 13.56
N TRP A 144 7.36 4.26 14.52
CA TRP A 144 7.86 5.45 15.19
C TRP A 144 9.11 5.08 16.01
N PRO A 145 10.28 5.70 15.79
CA PRO A 145 11.53 5.25 16.41
C PRO A 145 11.52 5.23 17.95
N GLU A 146 10.77 6.13 18.58
CA GLU A 146 10.75 6.25 20.04
C GLU A 146 9.66 5.39 20.71
N SER A 147 8.46 5.36 20.13
CA SER A 147 7.32 4.66 20.72
C SER A 147 7.17 3.22 20.25
N GLY A 148 7.78 2.86 19.13
CA GLY A 148 7.53 1.60 18.43
C GLY A 148 6.11 1.47 17.87
N GLY A 149 5.31 2.54 17.90
CA GLY A 149 3.96 2.55 17.35
C GLY A 149 4.00 2.45 15.82
N ILE A 150 3.01 1.78 15.23
CA ILE A 150 2.91 1.63 13.78
C ILE A 150 2.60 2.99 13.15
N VAL A 151 3.45 3.38 12.20
CA VAL A 151 3.21 4.50 11.29
C VAL A 151 2.27 4.02 10.19
N ASP A 152 2.69 2.99 9.45
CA ASP A 152 1.94 2.35 8.36
C ASP A 152 2.45 0.91 8.18
N ASP A 153 1.63 0.02 7.64
CA ASP A 153 2.09 -1.27 7.12
C ASP A 153 2.48 -1.16 5.65
N CYS A 154 3.43 -1.99 5.22
CA CYS A 154 3.92 -1.96 3.85
C CYS A 154 4.54 -3.30 3.43
N VAL A 155 4.62 -3.51 2.12
CA VAL A 155 5.38 -4.61 1.54
C VAL A 155 6.67 -4.04 0.96
N ILE A 156 7.81 -4.64 1.33
CA ILE A 156 9.12 -4.23 0.80
C ILE A 156 9.79 -5.42 0.11
N THR A 157 10.18 -5.20 -1.14
CA THR A 157 10.88 -6.15 -2.01
C THR A 157 12.33 -5.72 -2.18
N ARG A 158 13.27 -6.65 -2.01
CA ARG A 158 14.69 -6.41 -2.30
C ARG A 158 14.97 -6.68 -3.78
N LEU A 159 14.98 -5.65 -4.62
CA LEU A 159 15.16 -5.79 -6.07
C LEU A 159 16.63 -6.05 -6.46
N GLY A 160 17.57 -5.54 -5.68
CA GLY A 160 19.01 -5.66 -5.93
C GLY A 160 19.80 -5.64 -4.63
N VAL A 161 21.13 -5.69 -4.73
CA VAL A 161 22.01 -5.67 -3.55
C VAL A 161 21.66 -4.51 -2.62
N ASP A 162 21.48 -3.33 -3.22
CA ASP A 162 21.25 -2.05 -2.53
C ASP A 162 20.01 -1.32 -3.07
N VAL A 163 19.02 -2.07 -3.58
CA VAL A 163 17.79 -1.50 -4.17
C VAL A 163 16.58 -2.18 -3.56
N PHE A 164 15.71 -1.38 -2.96
CA PHE A 164 14.49 -1.82 -2.31
C PHE A 164 13.30 -1.09 -2.88
N PHE A 165 12.24 -1.83 -3.15
CA PHE A 165 10.97 -1.32 -3.65
C PHE A 165 9.91 -1.53 -2.58
N ALA A 166 9.27 -0.45 -2.13
CA ALA A 166 8.26 -0.50 -1.08
C ALA A 166 6.91 0.00 -1.58
N VAL A 167 5.84 -0.65 -1.15
CA VAL A 167 4.46 -0.23 -1.42
C VAL A 167 3.77 0.10 -0.09
N THR A 168 3.34 1.35 0.09
CA THR A 168 2.60 1.83 1.28
C THR A 168 1.16 2.21 0.94
N ASN A 169 0.34 2.45 1.97
CA ASN A 169 -1.09 2.73 1.80
C ASN A 169 -1.35 4.10 1.17
N GLY A 170 -2.25 4.14 0.19
CA GLY A 170 -2.64 5.38 -0.50
C GLY A 170 -3.22 6.45 0.44
N ALA A 171 -4.07 6.04 1.39
CA ALA A 171 -4.70 6.95 2.35
C ALA A 171 -3.70 7.59 3.34
N CYS A 172 -2.48 7.03 3.41
CA CYS A 172 -1.41 7.49 4.27
C CYS A 172 -0.38 8.36 3.52
N PHE A 173 -0.64 8.71 2.25
CA PHE A 173 0.28 9.45 1.37
C PHE A 173 1.04 10.59 2.09
N GLU A 174 0.32 11.55 2.66
CA GLU A 174 0.95 12.75 3.22
C GLU A 174 1.74 12.42 4.50
N LYS A 175 1.17 11.58 5.35
CA LYS A 175 1.75 11.13 6.62
C LYS A 175 3.06 10.38 6.36
N ASP A 176 3.04 9.41 5.44
CA ASP A 176 4.17 8.54 5.14
C ASP A 176 5.29 9.30 4.43
N CYS A 177 4.94 10.14 3.45
CA CYS A 177 5.93 10.96 2.75
C CYS A 177 6.65 11.91 3.71
N ARG A 178 5.91 12.59 4.59
CA ARG A 178 6.51 13.46 5.60
C ARG A 178 7.38 12.66 6.57
N TYR A 179 6.90 11.51 7.03
CA TYR A 179 7.66 10.64 7.92
C TYR A 179 8.99 10.19 7.27
N LEU A 180 8.95 9.65 6.05
CA LEU A 180 10.14 9.18 5.35
C LEU A 180 11.13 10.32 5.08
N ASP A 181 10.64 11.48 4.66
CA ASP A 181 11.43 12.69 4.44
C ASP A 181 12.16 13.13 5.72
N GLU A 182 11.48 13.16 6.87
CA GLU A 182 12.10 13.42 8.17
C GLU A 182 13.15 12.36 8.54
N GLN A 183 12.85 11.06 8.31
CA GLN A 183 13.81 9.99 8.62
C GLN A 183 15.04 10.03 7.71
N MET A 184 14.87 10.34 6.43
CA MET A 184 15.98 10.50 5.48
C MET A 184 16.91 11.64 5.92
N ARG A 185 16.35 12.81 6.29
CA ARG A 185 17.16 13.93 6.80
C ARG A 185 17.92 13.59 8.08
N ARG A 186 17.30 12.80 8.98
CA ARG A 186 17.94 12.39 10.24
C ARG A 186 19.03 11.35 10.04
N TYR A 187 18.92 10.50 9.02
CA TYR A 187 19.88 9.42 8.77
C TYR A 187 21.18 9.93 8.14
N GLY A 188 21.11 10.86 7.19
CA GLY A 188 22.28 11.42 6.50
C GLY A 188 22.48 10.91 5.07
N THR A 189 23.72 10.98 4.55
CA THR A 189 24.05 10.65 3.16
C THR A 189 24.21 9.14 2.92
N ASP A 190 24.10 8.73 1.65
CA ASP A 190 24.27 7.35 1.11
C ASP A 190 23.03 6.44 1.07
N VAL A 191 21.84 7.01 1.24
CA VAL A 191 20.58 6.44 0.77
C VAL A 191 19.87 7.49 -0.08
N GLN A 192 19.41 7.08 -1.25
CA GLN A 192 18.51 7.83 -2.09
C GLN A 192 17.11 7.26 -1.91
N TRP A 193 16.15 8.14 -1.73
CA TRP A 193 14.75 7.80 -1.72
C TRP A 193 14.06 8.55 -2.85
N SER A 194 13.36 7.80 -3.69
CA SER A 194 12.46 8.35 -4.69
C SER A 194 11.12 7.62 -4.62
N ARG A 195 10.15 8.15 -5.34
CA ARG A 195 8.79 7.63 -5.37
C ARG A 195 8.24 7.78 -6.76
N GLN A 196 7.46 6.81 -7.19
CA GLN A 196 6.76 6.91 -8.46
C GLN A 196 5.72 8.04 -8.41
N GLU A 197 5.32 8.51 -9.59
CA GLU A 197 4.25 9.47 -9.73
C GLU A 197 2.95 8.96 -9.10
N ARG A 198 2.12 9.88 -8.62
CA ARG A 198 0.81 9.54 -8.06
C ARG A 198 -0.05 8.86 -9.12
N GLY A 199 -0.57 7.68 -8.80
CA GLY A 199 -1.39 6.90 -9.72
C GLY A 199 -0.60 6.01 -10.68
N ALA A 200 0.72 5.88 -10.48
CA ALA A 200 1.53 4.91 -11.20
C ALA A 200 0.88 3.51 -11.13
N GLY A 201 0.85 2.82 -12.28
CA GLY A 201 0.08 1.59 -12.45
C GLY A 201 0.45 0.50 -11.45
N LEU A 202 -0.54 0.02 -10.71
CA LEU A 202 -0.44 -1.17 -9.88
C LEU A 202 -1.79 -1.90 -9.94
N VAL A 203 -1.77 -3.14 -10.41
CA VAL A 203 -2.95 -3.99 -10.45
C VAL A 203 -2.70 -5.29 -9.70
N ALA A 204 -3.73 -5.80 -9.04
CA ALA A 204 -3.68 -7.09 -8.37
C ALA A 204 -4.59 -8.09 -9.09
N LEU A 205 -4.00 -9.14 -9.64
CA LEU A 205 -4.69 -10.28 -10.24
C LEU A 205 -4.76 -11.40 -9.20
N GLN A 206 -5.94 -11.67 -8.66
CA GLN A 206 -6.12 -12.46 -7.45
C GLN A 206 -7.17 -13.55 -7.64
N GLY A 207 -6.94 -14.75 -7.13
CA GLY A 207 -7.82 -15.91 -7.24
C GLY A 207 -7.11 -17.15 -7.81
N PRO A 208 -7.69 -18.35 -7.67
CA PRO A 208 -7.09 -19.62 -8.11
C PRO A 208 -6.75 -19.70 -9.61
N ARG A 209 -7.34 -18.83 -10.46
CA ARG A 209 -7.02 -18.76 -11.90
C ARG A 209 -5.92 -17.73 -12.24
N ALA A 210 -5.41 -16.98 -11.26
CA ALA A 210 -4.47 -15.89 -11.50
C ALA A 210 -3.18 -16.34 -12.21
N ALA A 211 -2.58 -17.45 -11.78
CA ALA A 211 -1.33 -17.96 -12.35
C ALA A 211 -1.50 -18.41 -13.82
N GLU A 212 -2.61 -19.09 -14.13
CA GLU A 212 -2.97 -19.52 -15.49
C GLU A 212 -3.07 -18.30 -16.42
N ILE A 213 -3.88 -17.31 -16.02
CA ILE A 213 -4.10 -16.08 -16.79
C ILE A 213 -2.80 -15.30 -16.97
N LEU A 214 -2.01 -15.12 -15.90
CA LEU A 214 -0.75 -14.38 -15.99
C LEU A 214 0.25 -15.07 -16.91
N ASN A 215 0.34 -16.40 -16.86
CA ASN A 215 1.23 -17.16 -17.73
C ASN A 215 0.86 -17.02 -19.22
N GLU A 216 -0.43 -16.93 -19.54
CA GLU A 216 -0.92 -16.62 -20.90
C GLU A 216 -0.59 -15.19 -21.34
N ALA A 217 -0.42 -14.25 -20.40
CA ALA A 217 -0.09 -12.86 -20.71
C ALA A 217 1.42 -12.60 -20.86
N LEU A 218 2.28 -13.45 -20.31
CA LEU A 218 3.74 -13.30 -20.39
C LEU A 218 4.23 -13.28 -21.85
N ALA A 219 5.01 -12.27 -22.21
CA ALA A 219 5.64 -12.19 -23.52
C ALA A 219 6.75 -13.23 -23.68
N GLU A 220 6.93 -13.67 -24.93
CA GLU A 220 8.03 -14.55 -25.31
C GLU A 220 9.21 -13.68 -25.73
N ASP A 221 10.16 -13.46 -24.83
CA ASP A 221 11.24 -12.49 -25.06
C ASP A 221 12.45 -13.10 -25.80
N GLY A 222 12.30 -14.26 -26.45
CA GLY A 222 13.34 -14.92 -27.25
C GLY A 222 14.64 -15.30 -26.51
N GLY A 223 14.76 -14.98 -25.22
CA GLY A 223 15.88 -15.29 -24.35
C GLY A 223 15.57 -16.40 -23.35
N GLU A 224 16.62 -16.96 -22.76
CA GLU A 224 16.59 -18.13 -21.84
C GLU A 224 15.86 -17.86 -20.49
N ASN A 225 15.39 -16.63 -20.23
CA ASN A 225 14.84 -16.20 -18.95
C ASN A 225 13.35 -15.85 -18.99
N ARG A 226 12.51 -16.69 -19.61
CA ARG A 226 11.05 -16.61 -19.39
C ARG A 226 10.78 -16.84 -17.89
N VAL A 227 10.03 -15.94 -17.26
CA VAL A 227 9.61 -16.12 -15.87
C VAL A 227 8.75 -17.39 -15.77
N ASN A 228 9.18 -18.31 -14.92
CA ASN A 228 8.44 -19.52 -14.60
C ASN A 228 7.63 -19.27 -13.32
N LEU A 229 6.32 -19.09 -13.45
CA LEU A 229 5.43 -18.81 -12.32
C LEU A 229 5.30 -19.99 -11.34
N ASP A 230 5.56 -21.23 -11.77
CA ASP A 230 5.57 -22.39 -10.87
C ASP A 230 6.75 -22.37 -9.89
N ARG A 231 7.79 -21.60 -10.22
CA ARG A 231 8.97 -21.36 -9.38
C ARG A 231 8.94 -20.03 -8.66
N LEU A 232 7.95 -19.19 -8.94
CA LEU A 232 7.71 -17.94 -8.23
C LEU A 232 6.81 -18.25 -7.04
N TYR A 233 7.39 -18.44 -5.84
CA TYR A 233 6.63 -18.73 -4.63
C TYR A 233 6.04 -17.45 -4.00
N PHE A 234 5.14 -17.60 -3.04
CA PHE A 234 4.61 -16.48 -2.27
C PHE A 234 5.76 -15.63 -1.68
N GLY A 235 5.66 -14.30 -1.81
CA GLY A 235 6.71 -13.38 -1.40
C GLY A 235 7.90 -13.32 -2.36
N SER A 236 7.84 -13.98 -3.52
CA SER A 236 8.86 -13.85 -4.57
C SER A 236 8.39 -12.90 -5.67
N SER A 237 9.36 -12.22 -6.28
CA SER A 237 9.12 -11.30 -7.38
C SER A 237 9.98 -11.65 -8.60
N ALA A 238 9.58 -11.19 -9.78
CA ALA A 238 10.37 -11.26 -10.99
C ALA A 238 10.02 -10.09 -11.89
N PHE A 239 11.00 -9.60 -12.66
CA PHE A 239 10.71 -8.73 -13.78
C PHE A 239 10.30 -9.56 -14.99
N ALA A 240 9.22 -9.16 -15.65
CA ALA A 240 8.76 -9.79 -16.89
C ALA A 240 8.13 -8.75 -17.81
N ARG A 241 7.98 -9.09 -19.08
CA ARG A 241 7.18 -8.30 -20.02
C ARG A 241 5.83 -8.97 -20.25
N LEU A 242 4.79 -8.16 -20.40
CA LEU A 242 3.43 -8.63 -20.69
C LEU A 242 3.04 -8.26 -22.12
N ARG A 243 2.30 -9.15 -22.77
CA ARG A 243 1.63 -8.86 -24.04
C ARG A 243 0.38 -8.04 -23.78
N TYR A 244 0.12 -7.09 -24.66
CA TYR A 244 -1.13 -6.35 -24.71
C TYR A 244 -1.48 -5.95 -26.14
N SER A 245 -2.71 -5.47 -26.35
CA SER A 245 -3.19 -4.96 -27.63
C SER A 245 -3.33 -3.45 -27.58
N GLU A 246 -2.87 -2.77 -28.62
CA GLU A 246 -3.06 -1.33 -28.81
C GLU A 246 -3.51 -1.08 -30.25
N GLY A 247 -4.73 -0.57 -30.42
CA GLY A 247 -5.31 -0.39 -31.76
C GLY A 247 -5.39 -1.71 -32.56
N GLY A 248 -5.64 -2.83 -31.88
CA GLY A 248 -5.70 -4.17 -32.47
C GLY A 248 -4.35 -4.77 -32.86
N LYS A 249 -3.23 -4.11 -32.50
CA LYS A 249 -1.88 -4.61 -32.79
C LYS A 249 -1.26 -5.18 -31.51
N PRO A 250 -0.59 -6.34 -31.58
CA PRO A 250 0.15 -6.86 -30.44
C PRO A 250 1.32 -5.94 -30.08
N ARG A 251 1.50 -5.77 -28.78
CA ARG A 251 2.54 -4.98 -28.13
C ARG A 251 3.09 -5.77 -26.94
N THR A 252 4.22 -5.31 -26.46
CA THR A 252 4.89 -5.86 -25.28
C THR A 252 5.28 -4.70 -24.39
N THR A 253 5.01 -4.80 -23.09
CA THR A 253 5.39 -3.77 -22.12
C THR A 253 6.91 -3.68 -21.97
N ASP A 254 7.38 -2.57 -21.40
CA ASP A 254 8.64 -2.61 -20.66
C ASP A 254 8.55 -3.55 -19.44
N PRO A 255 9.68 -3.99 -18.85
CA PRO A 255 9.65 -4.92 -17.74
C PRO A 255 8.81 -4.37 -16.58
N VAL A 256 7.77 -5.11 -16.21
CA VAL A 256 6.95 -4.88 -15.02
C VAL A 256 7.44 -5.77 -13.89
N LEU A 257 7.28 -5.31 -12.66
CA LEU A 257 7.58 -6.12 -11.49
C LEU A 257 6.35 -6.96 -11.13
N ILE A 258 6.45 -8.27 -11.31
CA ILE A 258 5.45 -9.25 -10.89
C ILE A 258 5.85 -9.75 -9.51
N THR A 259 4.97 -9.64 -8.53
CA THR A 259 5.16 -10.18 -7.17
C THR A 259 4.04 -11.15 -6.85
N ARG A 260 4.36 -12.40 -6.50
CA ARG A 260 3.34 -13.36 -6.07
C ARG A 260 2.95 -13.10 -4.63
N GLY A 261 1.70 -12.71 -4.44
CA GLY A 261 1.15 -12.26 -3.18
C GLY A 261 -0.09 -11.41 -3.42
N GLY A 262 -0.68 -10.93 -2.32
CA GLY A 262 -1.84 -10.05 -2.37
C GLY A 262 -2.59 -10.03 -1.05
N TYR A 263 -3.70 -9.30 -1.06
CA TYR A 263 -4.52 -9.00 0.12
C TYR A 263 -5.80 -9.84 0.19
N THR A 264 -5.91 -10.93 -0.58
CA THR A 264 -7.18 -11.66 -0.71
C THR A 264 -7.22 -12.99 0.02
N GLY A 265 -6.07 -13.55 0.43
CA GLY A 265 -6.01 -14.92 0.96
C GLY A 265 -6.09 -16.02 -0.11
N GLU A 266 -6.36 -15.67 -1.37
CA GLU A 266 -6.16 -16.56 -2.51
C GLU A 266 -4.72 -16.47 -3.03
N ASP A 267 -4.36 -17.38 -3.93
CA ASP A 267 -3.19 -17.16 -4.80
C ASP A 267 -3.39 -15.91 -5.67
N GLY A 268 -2.31 -15.28 -6.10
CA GLY A 268 -2.40 -14.05 -6.86
C GLY A 268 -1.07 -13.34 -7.06
N PHE A 269 -1.12 -12.30 -7.88
CA PHE A 269 0.02 -11.49 -8.25
C PHE A 269 -0.32 -10.02 -8.20
N GLU A 270 0.62 -9.21 -7.73
CA GLU A 270 0.63 -7.77 -7.96
C GLU A 270 1.57 -7.45 -9.12
N ILE A 271 1.12 -6.59 -10.02
CA ILE A 271 1.85 -6.19 -11.23
C ILE A 271 2.09 -4.69 -11.15
N SER A 272 3.33 -4.33 -10.82
CA SER A 272 3.79 -2.94 -10.70
C SER A 272 4.42 -2.48 -12.01
N PHE A 273 3.85 -1.42 -12.57
CA PHE A 273 4.38 -0.71 -13.72
C PHE A 273 5.32 0.38 -13.23
N GLY A 274 6.38 0.66 -13.98
CA GLY A 274 7.28 1.76 -13.63
C GLY A 274 8.37 1.45 -12.60
N ALA A 275 8.39 0.24 -12.01
CA ALA A 275 9.31 -0.10 -10.91
C ALA A 275 10.80 -0.01 -11.27
N GLN A 276 11.15 -0.22 -12.55
CA GLN A 276 12.52 -0.09 -13.06
C GLN A 276 12.67 1.06 -14.05
N THR A 277 11.67 1.27 -14.91
CA THR A 277 11.69 2.29 -15.96
C THR A 277 10.31 2.91 -16.04
N PRO A 278 10.17 4.25 -16.08
CA PRO A 278 8.87 4.89 -16.22
C PRO A 278 8.11 4.32 -17.42
N VAL A 279 6.85 3.94 -17.20
CA VAL A 279 5.97 3.41 -18.24
C VAL A 279 4.85 4.42 -18.49
N PRO A 280 4.46 4.69 -19.75
CA PRO A 280 3.30 5.52 -20.04
C PRO A 280 2.07 4.99 -19.30
N GLY A 281 1.39 5.86 -18.55
CA GLY A 281 0.29 5.47 -17.67
C GLY A 281 -0.81 4.65 -18.36
N GLU A 282 -1.13 5.00 -19.61
CA GLU A 282 -2.10 4.33 -20.49
C GLU A 282 -1.80 2.84 -20.70
N THR A 283 -0.53 2.44 -20.63
CA THR A 283 -0.11 1.03 -20.76
C THR A 283 -0.78 0.15 -19.71
N THR A 284 -0.98 0.68 -18.50
CA THR A 284 -1.64 -0.05 -17.41
C THR A 284 -3.07 -0.43 -17.78
N ALA A 285 -3.82 0.51 -18.37
CA ALA A 285 -5.20 0.29 -18.79
C ALA A 285 -5.26 -0.69 -19.97
N LEU A 286 -4.39 -0.53 -20.97
CA LEU A 286 -4.32 -1.42 -22.13
C LEU A 286 -3.96 -2.87 -21.73
N VAL A 287 -3.05 -3.06 -20.77
CA VAL A 287 -2.74 -4.38 -20.22
C VAL A 287 -3.92 -4.94 -19.44
N ALA A 288 -4.58 -4.15 -18.59
CA ALA A 288 -5.77 -4.59 -17.86
C ALA A 288 -6.90 -5.03 -18.80
N GLU A 289 -7.16 -4.26 -19.86
CA GLU A 289 -8.12 -4.61 -20.91
C GLU A 289 -7.73 -5.90 -21.62
N SER A 290 -6.47 -6.02 -22.03
CA SER A 290 -5.96 -7.23 -22.71
C SER A 290 -6.08 -8.48 -21.84
N LEU A 291 -5.82 -8.36 -20.53
CA LEU A 291 -6.01 -9.47 -19.58
C LEU A 291 -7.48 -9.87 -19.51
N LEU A 292 -8.40 -8.90 -19.39
CA LEU A 292 -9.85 -9.16 -19.33
C LEU A 292 -10.37 -9.82 -20.61
N GLU A 293 -9.92 -9.34 -21.77
CA GLU A 293 -10.31 -9.88 -23.08
C GLU A 293 -9.78 -11.29 -23.31
N MET A 294 -8.48 -11.51 -23.04
CA MET A 294 -7.84 -12.81 -23.20
C MET A 294 -8.42 -13.86 -22.24
N ALA A 295 -8.66 -13.48 -20.98
CA ALA A 295 -9.18 -14.40 -19.98
C ALA A 295 -10.67 -14.72 -20.19
N GLY A 296 -11.45 -13.74 -20.64
CA GLY A 296 -12.90 -13.81 -20.74
C GLY A 296 -13.62 -13.74 -19.37
N PRO A 297 -14.92 -13.42 -19.37
CA PRO A 297 -15.68 -13.11 -18.14
C PRO A 297 -15.89 -14.31 -17.21
N GLU A 298 -15.70 -15.54 -17.70
CA GLU A 298 -15.80 -16.79 -16.93
C GLU A 298 -14.54 -17.07 -16.09
N ARG A 299 -13.40 -16.46 -16.44
CA ARG A 299 -12.12 -16.65 -15.73
C ARG A 299 -11.66 -15.39 -15.01
N LEU A 300 -11.93 -14.22 -15.57
CA LEU A 300 -11.47 -12.94 -15.02
C LEU A 300 -12.58 -11.89 -15.06
N GLN A 301 -12.76 -11.21 -13.93
CA GLN A 301 -13.63 -10.05 -13.82
C GLN A 301 -12.95 -8.92 -13.04
N LEU A 302 -13.37 -7.69 -13.26
CA LEU A 302 -12.99 -6.60 -12.38
C LEU A 302 -13.68 -6.75 -11.01
N ALA A 303 -12.98 -6.40 -9.94
CA ALA A 303 -13.55 -6.35 -8.60
C ALA A 303 -13.19 -5.03 -7.91
N GLY A 304 -14.18 -4.47 -7.21
CA GLY A 304 -14.09 -3.16 -6.57
C GLY A 304 -13.65 -3.21 -5.11
N LEU A 305 -13.57 -2.04 -4.49
CA LEU A 305 -13.15 -1.87 -3.09
C LEU A 305 -14.01 -2.67 -2.10
N GLY A 306 -15.31 -2.81 -2.36
CA GLY A 306 -16.21 -3.56 -1.47
C GLY A 306 -15.88 -5.05 -1.43
N ALA A 307 -15.56 -5.65 -2.58
CA ALA A 307 -15.12 -7.04 -2.63
C ALA A 307 -13.74 -7.18 -1.97
N ARG A 308 -12.81 -6.26 -2.26
CA ARG A 308 -11.47 -6.23 -1.64
C ARG A 308 -11.55 -6.22 -0.11
N ASP A 309 -12.43 -5.40 0.47
CA ASP A 309 -12.58 -5.27 1.93
C ASP A 309 -13.21 -6.53 2.58
N SER A 310 -14.00 -7.27 1.81
CA SER A 310 -14.68 -8.48 2.30
C SER A 310 -13.84 -9.77 2.22
N LEU A 311 -12.79 -9.79 1.40
CA LEU A 311 -11.91 -10.95 1.17
C LEU A 311 -10.90 -11.10 2.32
#